data_AF-A0A7X7R196-F1
#
_entry.id   AF-A0A7X7R196-F1
#
_cell.length_a   1.000
_cell.length_b   1.000
_cell.length_c   1.000
_cell.angle_alpha   90.00
_cell.angle_beta   90.00
_cell.angle_gamma   90.00
#
_symmetry.space_group_name_H-M   'P 1'
#
loop_
_entity.id
_entity.type
_entity.pdbx_description
1 polymer ?
#
loop_
_entity_poly.entity_id
_entity_poly.type
_entity_poly.pdbx_seq_one_letter_code
_entity_poly.pdbx_strand_id
1 'polypeptide(L)'
;MKMNKLIIMGFLSLIFGIKSNGQNNLINISSKSEEGFHDLVFNITNKNLDKDYWTLTAKGQLKNSVVGFKIVIKNNINPGIVNGKPDQTGMIKNAGQILSIGVESDNFIKIVSELYGFKSDKKFTKNPISFDCFSLNSQKGDLEKGDFKFKLFLDSQDLNGLYSELFLNISFSSGLIELNEKDPGYRENIIKIITK
;
A
#
# COMPACT_ATOMS: atom_id res chain seq x y z
N MET A 1 -9.95 -25.04 -16.71
CA MET A 1 -9.93 -23.66 -16.20
C MET A 1 -10.55 -23.66 -14.80
N LYS A 2 -9.73 -23.72 -13.74
CA LYS A 2 -10.25 -23.76 -12.36
C LYS A 2 -10.58 -22.33 -11.95
N MET A 3 -11.87 -22.09 -11.73
CA MET A 3 -12.40 -20.82 -11.22
C MET A 3 -11.99 -20.72 -9.75
N ASN A 4 -10.91 -19.99 -9.45
CA ASN A 4 -10.51 -19.74 -8.08
C ASN A 4 -11.62 -18.96 -7.39
N LYS A 5 -12.19 -19.55 -6.33
CA LYS A 5 -13.16 -18.90 -5.46
C LYS A 5 -12.54 -17.59 -4.99
N LEU A 6 -13.14 -16.46 -5.38
CA LEU A 6 -12.81 -15.15 -4.84
C LEU A 6 -13.27 -15.14 -3.38
N ILE A 7 -12.41 -15.57 -2.47
CA ILE A 7 -12.63 -15.35 -1.04
C ILE A 7 -12.45 -13.85 -0.83
N ILE A 8 -13.56 -13.12 -0.83
CA ILE A 8 -13.63 -11.76 -0.30
C ILE A 8 -13.49 -11.92 1.21
N MET A 9 -12.24 -11.93 1.70
CA MET A 9 -11.98 -11.74 3.12
C MET A 9 -12.47 -10.34 3.48
N GLY A 10 -13.31 -10.25 4.51
CA GLY A 10 -13.92 -9.00 4.93
C GLY A 10 -12.85 -7.99 5.33
N PHE A 11 -12.79 -6.86 4.62
CA PHE A 11 -11.97 -5.73 5.04
C PHE A 11 -12.68 -5.04 6.19
N LEU A 12 -12.09 -5.08 7.38
CA LEU A 12 -12.59 -4.30 8.50
C LEU A 12 -12.43 -2.82 8.15
N SER A 13 -13.54 -2.14 7.89
CA SER A 13 -13.59 -0.68 7.87
C SER A 13 -13.49 -0.19 9.31
N LEU A 14 -12.27 -0.06 9.81
CA LEU A 14 -12.09 0.60 11.10
C LEU A 14 -12.06 2.11 10.87
N ILE A 15 -13.18 2.73 11.22
CA ILE A 15 -13.25 4.16 11.53
C ILE A 15 -12.38 4.34 12.78
N PHE A 16 -11.11 4.71 12.62
CA PHE A 16 -10.25 5.08 13.75
C PHE A 16 -10.16 6.59 13.88
N GLY A 17 -10.73 7.11 14.97
CA GLY A 17 -10.38 8.41 15.52
C GLY A 17 -8.95 8.40 16.06
N ILE A 18 -7.95 8.44 15.19
CA ILE A 18 -6.60 8.87 15.56
C ILE A 18 -6.62 10.40 15.49
N LYS A 19 -6.79 11.04 16.66
CA LYS A 19 -6.65 12.48 16.80
C LYS A 19 -5.16 12.81 16.71
N SER A 20 -4.67 13.14 15.52
CA SER A 20 -3.33 13.70 15.36
C SER A 20 -3.33 15.10 15.99
N ASN A 21 -2.83 15.20 17.22
CA ASN A 21 -2.49 16.50 17.77
C ASN A 21 -1.30 17.03 16.97
N GLY A 22 -1.47 18.21 16.37
CA GLY A 22 -0.48 18.83 15.50
C GLY A 22 0.85 19.06 16.23
N GLN A 23 1.81 18.16 16.01
CA GLN A 23 3.26 18.36 15.96
C GLN A 23 3.94 16.99 15.85
N ASN A 24 4.53 16.70 14.68
CA ASN A 24 5.66 15.78 14.42
C ASN A 24 5.72 14.37 15.05
N ASN A 25 4.66 13.82 15.63
CA ASN A 25 4.69 12.46 16.16
C ASN A 25 4.29 11.45 15.07
N LEU A 26 5.28 10.73 14.53
CA LEU A 26 5.05 9.59 13.66
C LEU A 26 4.36 8.46 14.42
N ILE A 27 3.40 7.81 13.77
CA ILE A 27 2.72 6.62 14.29
C ILE A 27 3.74 5.51 14.46
N ASN A 28 3.68 4.84 15.61
CA ASN A 28 4.38 3.58 15.81
C ASN A 28 3.71 2.51 14.94
N ILE A 29 4.46 1.93 14.03
CA ILE A 29 3.99 0.88 13.12
C ILE A 29 3.82 -0.40 13.94
N SER A 30 2.65 -0.59 14.53
CA SER A 30 2.26 -1.88 15.08
C SER A 30 1.73 -2.75 13.93
N SER A 31 2.20 -3.99 13.79
CA SER A 31 1.45 -4.99 13.06
C SER A 31 0.18 -5.28 13.87
N LYS A 32 -0.97 -4.77 13.42
CA LYS A 32 -2.25 -5.28 13.96
C LYS A 32 -2.47 -6.63 13.31
N SER A 33 -2.16 -7.68 14.05
CA SER A 33 -2.35 -9.06 13.63
C SER A 33 -3.80 -9.46 13.85
N GLU A 34 -4.64 -9.32 12.84
CA GLU A 34 -5.81 -10.18 12.72
C GLU A 34 -5.38 -11.43 11.94
N GLU A 35 -5.60 -12.61 12.51
CA GLU A 35 -5.46 -13.91 11.83
C GLU A 35 -4.12 -14.14 11.08
N GLY A 36 -3.01 -13.57 11.57
CA GLY A 36 -1.67 -13.77 11.00
C GLY A 36 -1.33 -12.86 9.82
N PHE A 37 -2.13 -11.85 9.51
CA PHE A 37 -1.81 -10.78 8.56
C PHE A 37 -1.07 -9.61 9.24
N HIS A 38 -0.34 -8.82 8.46
CA HIS A 38 0.37 -7.64 8.92
C HIS A 38 -0.10 -6.38 8.18
N ASP A 39 -0.87 -5.55 8.88
CA ASP A 39 -1.26 -4.23 8.41
C ASP A 39 -0.23 -3.19 8.84
N LEU A 40 0.29 -2.42 7.89
CA LEU A 40 1.32 -1.41 8.13
C LEU A 40 0.74 -0.01 7.91
N VAL A 41 0.64 0.77 8.99
CA VAL A 41 0.05 2.12 8.97
C VAL A 41 1.15 3.18 9.06
N PHE A 42 1.10 4.18 8.18
CA PHE A 42 2.06 5.27 8.11
C PHE A 42 1.36 6.63 8.08
N ASN A 43 2.05 7.67 8.53
CA ASN A 43 1.65 9.05 8.29
C ASN A 43 2.05 9.50 6.88
N ILE A 44 1.17 10.26 6.25
CA ILE A 44 1.48 11.05 5.05
C ILE A 44 2.19 12.32 5.51
N THR A 45 3.51 12.38 5.36
CA THR A 45 4.33 13.53 5.79
C THR A 45 4.50 14.57 4.70
N ASN A 46 4.29 14.19 3.43
CA ASN A 46 4.30 15.09 2.29
C ASN A 46 3.33 14.56 1.22
N LYS A 47 2.62 15.47 0.56
CA LYS A 47 1.77 15.16 -0.59
C LYS A 47 1.93 16.26 -1.64
N ASN A 48 2.07 15.87 -2.89
CA ASN A 48 2.12 16.77 -4.04
C ASN A 48 1.28 16.19 -5.17
N LEU A 49 0.41 17.00 -5.77
CA LEU A 49 -0.30 16.65 -7.00
C LEU A 49 0.46 17.24 -8.18
N ASP A 50 0.86 16.39 -9.12
CA ASP A 50 1.33 16.82 -10.43
C ASP A 50 0.45 16.19 -11.50
N LYS A 51 -0.26 17.03 -12.26
CA LYS A 51 -1.30 16.61 -13.22
C LYS A 51 -2.32 15.68 -12.54
N ASP A 52 -2.35 14.42 -12.97
CA ASP A 52 -3.27 13.39 -12.48
C ASP A 52 -2.60 12.40 -11.53
N TYR A 53 -1.44 12.73 -10.94
CA TYR A 53 -0.73 11.82 -10.04
C TYR A 53 -0.41 12.47 -8.70
N TRP A 54 -0.85 11.82 -7.62
CA TRP A 54 -0.42 12.14 -6.27
C TRP A 54 0.91 11.48 -5.98
N THR A 55 1.87 12.26 -5.50
CA THR A 55 3.09 11.79 -4.88
C THR A 55 2.97 11.94 -3.37
N LEU A 56 2.97 10.83 -2.65
CA LEU A 56 2.79 10.76 -1.20
C LEU A 56 4.05 10.20 -0.56
N THR A 57 4.62 10.91 0.42
CA THR A 57 5.67 10.36 1.29
C THR A 57 5.04 9.80 2.55
N ALA A 58 5.19 8.50 2.73
CA ALA A 58 4.70 7.73 3.87
C ALA A 58 5.85 7.51 4.85
N LYS A 59 5.69 7.90 6.12
CA LYS A 59 6.64 7.61 7.18
C LYS A 59 5.96 7.09 8.44
N GLY A 60 6.66 6.23 9.16
CA GLY A 60 6.25 5.76 10.47
C GLY A 60 7.47 5.50 11.33
N GLN A 61 7.24 5.37 12.63
CA GLN A 61 8.25 5.01 13.59
C GLN A 61 8.15 3.51 13.88
N LEU A 62 9.26 2.79 13.95
CA LEU A 62 9.27 1.47 14.55
C LEU A 62 10.55 1.24 15.33
N LYS A 63 10.41 0.81 16.59
CA LYS A 63 11.52 0.76 17.56
C LYS A 63 12.18 2.16 17.58
N ASN A 64 13.50 2.23 17.38
CA ASN A 64 14.25 3.49 17.36
C ASN A 64 14.53 4.02 15.95
N SER A 65 13.85 3.50 14.93
CA SER A 65 14.09 3.85 13.52
C SER A 65 12.85 4.46 12.88
N VAL A 66 13.07 5.53 12.11
CA VAL A 66 12.07 5.98 11.13
C VAL A 66 12.16 5.07 9.92
N VAL A 67 10.99 4.66 9.43
CA VAL A 67 10.84 3.94 8.18
C VAL A 67 9.89 4.67 7.25
N GLY A 68 10.00 4.40 5.96
CA GLY A 68 9.08 4.99 5.01
C GLY A 68 9.39 4.67 3.56
N PHE A 69 8.49 5.13 2.70
CA PHE A 69 8.58 5.02 1.25
C PHE A 69 7.78 6.14 0.61
N LYS A 70 7.86 6.26 -0.71
CA LYS A 70 7.02 7.15 -1.50
C LYS A 70 6.09 6.34 -2.38
N ILE A 71 4.83 6.73 -2.46
CA ILE A 71 3.87 6.20 -3.44
C ILE A 71 3.51 7.31 -4.42
N VAL A 72 3.62 7.02 -5.70
CA VAL A 72 3.01 7.78 -6.78
C VAL A 72 1.77 7.02 -7.21
N ILE A 73 0.61 7.65 -7.25
CA ILE A 73 -0.65 7.00 -7.64
C ILE A 73 -1.52 7.93 -8.46
N LYS A 74 -2.14 7.38 -9.51
CA LYS A 74 -3.10 8.10 -10.34
C LYS A 74 -4.28 8.57 -9.49
N ASN A 75 -4.59 9.86 -9.54
CA ASN A 75 -5.79 10.45 -8.96
C ASN A 75 -7.01 10.09 -9.84
N ASN A 76 -8.21 10.32 -9.31
CA ASN A 76 -9.43 10.27 -10.11
C ASN A 76 -9.72 8.91 -10.77
N ILE A 77 -9.21 7.80 -10.20
CA ILE A 77 -9.49 6.44 -10.68
C ILE A 77 -11.00 6.18 -10.61
N ASN A 78 -11.60 5.60 -11.64
CA ASN A 78 -13.03 5.31 -11.65
C ASN A 78 -13.44 4.37 -10.50
N PRO A 79 -14.73 4.38 -10.09
CA PRO A 79 -15.25 3.36 -9.20
C PRO A 79 -14.95 1.97 -9.76
N GLY A 80 -14.46 1.05 -8.92
CA GLY A 80 -14.38 -0.35 -9.28
C GLY A 80 -15.52 -1.16 -8.69
N ILE A 81 -16.39 -0.57 -7.87
CA ILE A 81 -17.60 -1.21 -7.36
C ILE A 81 -18.82 -0.42 -7.84
N VAL A 82 -19.64 -1.03 -8.71
CA VAL A 82 -20.87 -0.43 -9.22
C VAL A 82 -22.03 -1.36 -8.88
N ASN A 83 -23.07 -0.82 -8.24
CA ASN A 83 -24.23 -1.60 -7.76
C ASN A 83 -23.82 -2.83 -6.92
N GLY A 84 -22.79 -2.66 -6.07
CA GLY A 84 -22.26 -3.71 -5.20
C GLY A 84 -21.46 -4.81 -5.91
N LYS A 85 -21.11 -4.63 -7.19
CA LYS A 85 -20.38 -5.61 -7.99
C LYS A 85 -19.07 -5.03 -8.54
N PRO A 86 -18.03 -5.85 -8.72
CA PRO A 86 -16.82 -5.42 -9.42
C PRO A 86 -17.11 -4.93 -10.84
N ASP A 87 -16.53 -3.79 -11.20
CA ASP A 87 -16.62 -3.16 -12.50
C ASP A 87 -15.21 -2.90 -13.06
N GLN A 88 -14.96 -3.32 -14.30
CA GLN A 88 -13.64 -3.27 -14.91
C GLN A 88 -13.14 -1.84 -15.16
N THR A 89 -14.02 -0.84 -15.17
CA THR A 89 -13.61 0.56 -15.34
C THR A 89 -12.72 1.06 -14.19
N GLY A 90 -12.79 0.41 -13.02
CA GLY A 90 -11.91 0.67 -11.88
C GLY A 90 -10.51 0.03 -11.97
N MET A 91 -10.23 -0.77 -13.02
CA MET A 91 -8.90 -1.34 -13.27
C MET A 91 -8.05 -0.39 -14.10
N ILE A 92 -6.86 -0.04 -13.60
CA ILE A 92 -5.90 0.83 -14.27
C ILE A 92 -4.54 0.12 -14.33
N LYS A 93 -3.99 0.01 -15.54
CA LYS A 93 -2.61 -0.44 -15.74
C LYS A 93 -1.63 0.70 -15.50
N ASN A 94 -0.44 0.38 -14.99
CA ASN A 94 0.60 1.34 -14.62
C ASN A 94 0.01 2.49 -13.78
N ALA A 95 -0.82 2.12 -12.80
CA ALA A 95 -1.57 3.08 -11.99
C ALA A 95 -0.67 3.92 -11.08
N GLY A 96 0.54 3.44 -10.79
CA GLY A 96 1.45 4.13 -9.91
C GLY A 96 2.75 3.38 -9.69
N GLN A 97 3.54 3.90 -8.75
CA GLN A 97 4.86 3.40 -8.41
C GLN A 97 5.13 3.50 -6.91
N ILE A 98 5.91 2.57 -6.37
CA ILE A 98 6.52 2.66 -5.04
C ILE A 98 8.00 3.00 -5.21
N LEU A 99 8.50 3.99 -4.47
CA LEU A 99 9.86 4.47 -4.56
C LEU A 99 10.54 4.52 -3.19
N SER A 100 11.85 4.27 -3.20
CA SER A 100 12.72 4.50 -2.05
C SER A 100 12.82 6.00 -1.71
N ILE A 101 12.89 6.29 -0.41
CA ILE A 101 13.27 7.58 0.14
C ILE A 101 14.64 7.52 0.86
N GLY A 102 15.43 6.48 0.57
CA GLY A 102 16.77 6.29 1.10
C GLY A 102 16.80 5.44 2.37
N VAL A 103 17.50 5.89 3.40
CA VAL A 103 17.77 5.10 4.62
C VAL A 103 16.50 4.66 5.35
N GLU A 104 15.44 5.47 5.32
CA GLU A 104 14.15 5.13 5.92
C GLU A 104 13.47 3.97 5.16
N SER A 105 13.67 3.86 3.85
CA SER A 105 13.23 2.71 3.06
C SER A 105 14.09 1.48 3.30
N ASP A 106 15.40 1.63 3.49
CA ASP A 106 16.26 0.51 3.89
C ASP A 106 15.86 -0.05 5.26
N ASN A 107 15.48 0.82 6.20
CA ASN A 107 14.94 0.40 7.50
C ASN A 107 13.58 -0.29 7.35
N PHE A 108 12.72 0.20 6.44
CA PHE A 108 11.45 -0.45 6.11
C PHE A 108 11.68 -1.90 5.65
N ILE A 109 12.65 -2.16 4.76
CA ILE A 109 12.97 -3.51 4.30
C ILE A 109 13.32 -4.42 5.48
N LYS A 110 14.24 -4.00 6.34
CA LYS A 110 14.68 -4.82 7.50
C LYS A 110 13.50 -5.25 8.36
N ILE A 111 12.60 -4.30 8.60
CA ILE A 111 11.43 -4.48 9.45
C ILE A 111 10.40 -5.40 8.81
N VAL A 112 10.02 -5.15 7.56
CA VAL A 112 9.01 -5.98 6.87
C VAL A 112 9.54 -7.38 6.65
N SER A 113 10.84 -7.52 6.37
CA SER A 113 11.53 -8.80 6.28
C SER A 113 11.43 -9.57 7.61
N GLU A 114 11.76 -8.93 8.74
CA GLU A 114 11.61 -9.50 10.09
C GLU A 114 10.16 -9.91 10.39
N LEU A 115 9.19 -9.04 10.11
CA LEU A 115 7.75 -9.32 10.31
C LEU A 115 7.28 -10.50 9.47
N TYR A 116 7.72 -10.60 8.22
CA TYR A 116 7.31 -11.66 7.31
C TYR A 116 8.06 -12.98 7.55
N GLY A 117 9.05 -12.99 8.46
CA GLY A 117 9.88 -14.16 8.76
C GLY A 117 10.98 -14.45 7.73
N PHE A 118 11.28 -13.50 6.84
CA PHE A 118 12.36 -13.62 5.87
C PHE A 118 13.50 -12.71 6.30
N LYS A 119 14.72 -13.22 6.47
CA LYS A 119 15.87 -12.33 6.68
C LYS A 119 16.29 -11.75 5.33
N SER A 120 16.41 -10.43 5.25
CA SER A 120 16.97 -9.73 4.11
C SER A 120 17.95 -8.65 4.58
N ASP A 121 19.20 -8.76 4.15
CA ASP A 121 20.23 -7.73 4.36
C ASP A 121 20.29 -6.74 3.19
N LYS A 122 19.36 -6.87 2.23
CA LYS A 122 19.30 -6.01 1.06
C LYS A 122 18.71 -4.65 1.42
N LYS A 123 19.07 -3.66 0.59
CA LYS A 123 18.50 -2.31 0.62
C LYS A 123 17.23 -2.24 -0.21
N PHE A 124 16.44 -1.20 0.00
CA PHE A 124 15.31 -0.93 -0.89
C PHE A 124 15.86 -0.64 -2.29
N THR A 125 15.24 -1.21 -3.32
CA THR A 125 15.67 -1.01 -4.71
C THR A 125 15.68 0.47 -5.12
N LYS A 126 16.63 0.87 -5.96
CA LYS A 126 16.65 2.23 -6.52
C LYS A 126 15.66 2.40 -7.67
N ASN A 127 15.20 1.30 -8.25
CA ASN A 127 14.27 1.32 -9.37
C ASN A 127 12.83 1.53 -8.86
N PRO A 128 12.04 2.41 -9.50
CA PRO A 128 10.62 2.51 -9.17
C PRO A 128 9.90 1.17 -9.39
N ILE A 129 9.06 0.80 -8.44
CA ILE A 129 8.27 -0.43 -8.50
C ILE A 129 6.89 -0.09 -9.02
N SER A 130 6.66 -0.31 -10.30
CA SER A 130 5.35 -0.06 -10.92
C SER A 130 4.30 -1.08 -10.47
N PHE A 131 3.05 -0.63 -10.38
CA PHE A 131 1.90 -1.49 -10.10
C PHE A 131 0.71 -1.16 -10.99
N ASP A 132 -0.08 -2.20 -11.28
CA ASP A 132 -1.46 -2.02 -11.72
C ASP A 132 -2.36 -1.90 -10.48
N CYS A 133 -3.56 -1.36 -10.64
CA CYS A 133 -4.46 -1.11 -9.52
C CYS A 133 -5.92 -1.38 -9.91
N PHE A 134 -6.67 -1.97 -8.99
CA PHE A 134 -8.12 -2.01 -9.01
C PHE A 134 -8.70 -1.17 -7.87
N SER A 135 -9.61 -0.26 -8.19
CA SER A 135 -10.34 0.55 -7.20
C SER A 135 -11.35 -0.32 -6.43
N LEU A 136 -11.26 -0.35 -5.10
CA LEU A 136 -12.24 -1.03 -4.25
C LEU A 136 -13.39 -0.11 -3.82
N ASN A 137 -13.54 1.03 -4.50
CA ASN A 137 -14.44 2.11 -4.12
C ASN A 137 -15.69 2.14 -5.00
N SER A 138 -16.80 2.57 -4.42
CA SER A 138 -18.05 2.84 -5.13
C SER A 138 -18.16 4.25 -5.71
N GLN A 139 -17.16 5.10 -5.43
CA GLN A 139 -17.06 6.46 -5.91
C GLN A 139 -15.71 6.68 -6.61
N LYS A 140 -15.64 7.75 -7.41
CA LYS A 140 -14.41 8.13 -8.11
C LYS A 140 -13.31 8.49 -7.10
N GLY A 141 -12.10 7.97 -7.35
CA GLY A 141 -10.88 8.05 -6.56
C GLY A 141 -10.27 9.44 -6.40
N ASP A 142 -11.04 10.43 -6.01
CA ASP A 142 -10.56 11.79 -5.72
C ASP A 142 -10.04 11.86 -4.28
N LEU A 143 -8.74 11.63 -4.10
CA LEU A 143 -8.10 11.46 -2.77
C LEU A 143 -8.31 12.66 -1.82
N GLU A 144 -8.66 13.84 -2.33
CA GLU A 144 -8.96 15.00 -1.49
C GLU A 144 -10.34 14.95 -0.85
N LYS A 145 -11.25 14.14 -1.40
CA LYS A 145 -12.67 14.10 -1.01
C LYS A 145 -13.07 12.92 -0.14
N GLY A 146 -12.13 12.07 0.25
CA GLY A 146 -12.46 10.93 1.10
C GLY A 146 -11.33 9.94 1.29
N ASP A 147 -11.73 8.79 1.81
CA ASP A 147 -10.86 7.66 2.08
C ASP A 147 -11.01 6.64 0.96
N PHE A 148 -9.89 6.20 0.39
CA PHE A 148 -9.89 5.37 -0.80
C PHE A 148 -9.07 4.12 -0.60
N LYS A 149 -9.62 3.01 -1.08
CA LYS A 149 -9.04 1.67 -0.98
C LYS A 149 -8.73 1.14 -2.36
N PHE A 150 -7.56 0.55 -2.49
CA PHE A 150 -7.04 0.04 -3.75
C PHE A 150 -6.45 -1.34 -3.54
N LYS A 151 -6.65 -2.22 -4.51
CA LYS A 151 -5.90 -3.46 -4.62
C LYS A 151 -4.78 -3.24 -5.62
N LEU A 152 -3.54 -3.39 -5.18
CA LEU A 152 -2.34 -3.26 -5.99
C LEU A 152 -1.93 -4.62 -6.55
N PHE A 153 -1.47 -4.63 -7.79
CA PHE A 153 -0.92 -5.80 -8.47
C PHE A 153 0.52 -5.49 -8.87
N LEU A 154 1.45 -6.16 -8.21
CA LEU A 154 2.89 -6.09 -8.50
C LEU A 154 3.27 -7.25 -9.40
N ASP A 155 4.14 -6.99 -10.38
CA ASP A 155 4.49 -7.96 -11.43
C ASP A 155 3.22 -8.60 -12.05
N SER A 156 2.25 -7.76 -12.43
CA SER A 156 0.90 -8.21 -12.84
C SER A 156 0.88 -9.12 -14.08
N GLN A 157 1.91 -9.03 -14.92
CA GLN A 157 2.13 -9.92 -16.07
C GLN A 157 2.99 -11.15 -15.73
N ASP A 158 3.40 -11.28 -14.47
CA ASP A 158 4.22 -12.35 -13.91
C ASP A 158 5.52 -12.60 -14.69
N LEU A 159 6.11 -11.54 -15.25
CA LEU A 159 7.31 -11.65 -16.09
C LEU A 159 8.54 -12.06 -15.29
N ASN A 160 8.52 -11.86 -13.96
CA ASN A 160 9.61 -12.23 -13.07
C ASN A 160 9.28 -13.43 -12.19
N GLY A 161 8.07 -14.01 -12.31
CA GLY A 161 7.58 -15.04 -11.40
C GLY A 161 7.33 -14.50 -9.98
N LEU A 162 7.10 -13.19 -9.83
CA LEU A 162 6.99 -12.49 -8.55
C LEU A 162 5.62 -11.86 -8.36
N TYR A 163 4.59 -12.34 -9.07
CA TYR A 163 3.22 -11.86 -8.88
C TYR A 163 2.87 -11.75 -7.39
N SER A 164 2.41 -10.56 -7.00
CA SER A 164 1.99 -10.30 -5.62
C SER A 164 0.94 -9.21 -5.56
N GLU A 165 0.12 -9.29 -4.53
CA GLU A 165 -0.98 -8.37 -4.30
C GLU A 165 -0.87 -7.73 -2.91
N LEU A 166 -1.20 -6.44 -2.84
CA LEU A 166 -1.28 -5.66 -1.59
C LEU A 166 -2.56 -4.84 -1.61
N PHE A 167 -3.03 -4.43 -0.43
CA PHE A 167 -4.01 -3.36 -0.32
C PHE A 167 -3.34 -2.07 0.06
N LEU A 168 -3.83 -1.00 -0.53
CA LEU A 168 -3.43 0.36 -0.26
C LEU A 168 -4.66 1.16 0.14
N ASN A 169 -4.69 1.61 1.39
CA ASN A 169 -5.72 2.53 1.87
C ASN A 169 -5.09 3.91 2.06
N ILE A 170 -5.73 4.95 1.54
CA ILE A 170 -5.27 6.34 1.65
C ILE A 170 -6.40 7.19 2.22
N SER A 171 -6.08 7.98 3.24
CA SER A 171 -6.98 8.95 3.85
C SER A 171 -6.25 10.27 4.08
N PHE A 172 -6.55 11.28 3.26
CA PHE A 172 -5.96 12.61 3.45
C PHE A 172 -6.54 13.33 4.67
N SER A 173 -7.77 13.00 5.07
CA SER A 173 -8.45 13.58 6.22
C SER A 173 -7.78 13.16 7.53
N SER A 174 -7.41 11.89 7.66
CA SER A 174 -6.63 11.39 8.80
C SER A 174 -5.11 11.55 8.62
N GLY A 175 -4.66 11.82 7.39
CA GLY A 175 -3.24 11.94 7.05
C GLY A 175 -2.52 10.60 7.08
N LEU A 176 -3.22 9.51 6.73
CA LEU A 176 -2.73 8.14 6.85
C LEU A 176 -2.69 7.41 5.52
N ILE A 177 -1.75 6.48 5.44
CA ILE A 177 -1.63 5.50 4.37
C ILE A 177 -1.36 4.13 4.99
N GLU A 178 -2.11 3.13 4.55
CA GLU A 178 -1.99 1.75 5.03
C GLU A 178 -1.57 0.86 3.87
N LEU A 179 -0.56 0.03 4.10
CA LEU A 179 -0.10 -0.98 3.16
C LEU A 179 -0.32 -2.35 3.81
N ASN A 180 -1.36 -3.04 3.37
CA ASN A 180 -1.85 -4.25 4.03
C ASN A 180 -1.65 -5.46 3.15
N GLU A 181 -1.35 -6.59 3.76
CA GLU A 181 -1.18 -7.85 3.06
C GLU A 181 -2.49 -8.35 2.47
N LYS A 182 -2.45 -8.89 1.26
CA LYS A 182 -3.57 -9.64 0.70
C LYS A 182 -3.54 -11.11 1.10
N ASP A 183 -2.35 -11.70 1.13
CA ASP A 183 -2.10 -13.12 1.32
C ASP A 183 -0.66 -13.34 1.84
N PRO A 184 -0.45 -14.13 2.92
CA PRO A 184 0.89 -14.46 3.41
C PRO A 184 1.78 -15.13 2.36
N GLY A 185 1.22 -15.84 1.38
CA GLY A 185 1.94 -16.46 0.27
C GLY A 185 2.66 -15.47 -0.63
N TYR A 186 2.29 -14.18 -0.61
CA TYR A 186 2.97 -13.15 -1.39
C TYR A 186 4.17 -12.51 -0.70
N ARG A 187 4.40 -12.78 0.60
CA ARG A 187 5.43 -12.12 1.40
C ARG A 187 6.82 -12.20 0.79
N GLU A 188 7.25 -13.40 0.38
CA GLU A 188 8.58 -13.58 -0.21
C GLU A 188 8.71 -12.82 -1.54
N ASN A 189 7.67 -12.85 -2.36
CA ASN A 189 7.63 -12.12 -3.63
C ASN A 189 7.71 -10.60 -3.40
N ILE A 190 6.95 -10.09 -2.42
CA ILE A 190 7.00 -8.67 -2.03
C ILE A 190 8.42 -8.29 -1.64
N ILE A 191 9.08 -9.05 -0.75
CA ILE A 191 10.47 -8.78 -0.34
C ILE A 191 11.41 -8.79 -1.54
N LYS A 192 11.30 -9.78 -2.43
CA LYS A 192 12.13 -9.87 -3.65
C LYS A 192 11.92 -8.67 -4.57
N ILE A 193 10.67 -8.23 -4.77
CA ILE A 193 10.34 -7.06 -5.61
C ILE A 193 10.95 -5.79 -5.03
N ILE A 194 10.74 -5.53 -3.73
CA ILE A 194 11.17 -4.26 -3.10
C ILE A 194 12.68 -4.17 -2.84
N THR A 195 13.41 -5.28 -3.00
CA THR A 195 14.88 -5.36 -2.81
C THR A 195 15.65 -5.72 -4.08
N LYS A 196 15.00 -5.71 -5.25
CA LYS A 196 15.59 -6.11 -6.52
C LYS A 196 16.75 -5.24 -6.98
#